data_AF-A0A853KXP0-F1
#
_entry.id   AF-A0A853KXP0-F1
#
_cell.length_a   1.000
_cell.length_b   1.000
_cell.length_c   1.000
_cell.angle_alpha   90.00
_cell.angle_beta   90.00
_cell.angle_gamma   90.00
#
_symmetry.space_group_name_H-M   'P 1'
#
loop_
_entity.id
_entity.type
_entity.pdbx_description
1 polymer ?
#
loop_
_entity_poly.entity_id
_entity_poly.type
_entity_poly.pdbx_seq_one_letter_code
_entity_poly.pdbx_strand_id
1 'polypeptide(L)'
;MDEPNKLPDPNSSEQSNQLLGLLRDLFGDSAKELSALGADWIRAARYKSWLKIYGLAAKWAKESDLETHQPPLKFLLPFMEHSSLDGEDKTLSEMWSGLLLNASSFYETKHETYTKLLSQISPDEARFLKRLFNSTSSNAVYNYNNFSEFFSDRHEDFETSVHNFNIPHLGNEVNDGIVTFVFHGNSIASINNFVLTDWLEGQIMLHLSSLGLVRNKTESRLVDGDTSFAFSSMLSPLGYDLINSCERPE
;
A
#
# COMPACT_ATOMS: atom_id res chain seq x y z
N MET A 1 4.68 18.84 -39.09
CA MET A 1 3.21 18.76 -39.14
C MET A 1 2.89 17.41 -38.56
N ASP A 2 2.75 17.35 -37.24
CA ASP A 2 2.37 16.13 -36.52
C ASP A 2 1.11 16.49 -35.74
N GLU A 3 0.00 15.83 -36.07
CA GLU A 3 -1.28 15.99 -35.39
C GLU A 3 -1.16 15.59 -33.91
N PRO A 4 -1.74 16.36 -32.97
CA PRO A 4 -1.82 15.94 -31.59
C PRO A 4 -2.79 14.78 -31.45
N ASN A 5 -2.29 13.70 -30.87
CA ASN A 5 -2.96 12.49 -30.40
C ASN A 5 -4.38 12.78 -29.85
N LYS A 6 -5.41 12.59 -30.69
CA LYS A 6 -6.82 12.67 -30.26
C LYS A 6 -7.10 11.49 -29.32
N LEU A 7 -7.48 11.80 -28.08
CA LEU A 7 -8.05 10.81 -27.17
C LEU A 7 -9.24 10.08 -27.84
N PRO A 8 -9.38 8.76 -27.61
CA PRO A 8 -10.46 7.97 -28.19
C PRO A 8 -11.83 8.51 -27.72
N ASP A 9 -12.77 8.59 -28.67
CA ASP A 9 -14.14 9.05 -28.46
C ASP A 9 -14.88 8.13 -27.47
N PRO A 10 -15.34 8.65 -26.31
CA PRO A 10 -16.03 7.86 -25.29
C PRO A 10 -17.44 7.39 -25.71
N ASN A 11 -17.93 7.77 -26.90
CA ASN A 11 -19.21 7.32 -27.46
C ASN A 11 -19.09 6.14 -28.43
N SER A 12 -17.97 5.42 -28.47
CA SER A 12 -17.90 4.19 -29.27
C SER A 12 -18.90 3.17 -28.70
N SER A 13 -19.86 2.78 -29.54
CA SER A 13 -20.92 1.81 -29.19
C SER A 13 -20.37 0.47 -28.66
N GLU A 14 -19.11 0.18 -28.97
CA GLU A 14 -18.37 -0.99 -28.53
C GLU A 14 -18.03 -0.95 -27.02
N GLN A 15 -17.58 0.20 -26.49
CA GLN A 15 -17.29 0.34 -25.05
C GLN A 15 -18.57 0.31 -24.22
N SER A 16 -19.65 0.91 -24.71
CA SER A 16 -20.98 0.87 -24.08
C SER A 16 -21.58 -0.54 -24.05
N ASN A 17 -21.36 -1.34 -25.09
CA ASN A 17 -21.82 -2.74 -25.12
C ASN A 17 -20.98 -3.65 -24.20
N GLN A 18 -19.66 -3.40 -24.09
CA GLN A 18 -18.80 -4.10 -23.12
C GLN A 18 -19.18 -3.74 -21.67
N LEU A 19 -19.46 -2.46 -21.41
CA LEU A 19 -19.98 -1.94 -20.14
C LEU A 19 -21.28 -2.63 -19.72
N LEU A 20 -22.27 -2.72 -20.61
CA LEU A 20 -23.55 -3.38 -20.33
C LEU A 20 -23.41 -4.90 -20.14
N GLY A 21 -22.48 -5.54 -20.84
CA GLY A 21 -22.13 -6.95 -20.63
C GLY A 21 -21.58 -7.18 -19.22
N LEU A 22 -20.57 -6.41 -18.84
CA LEU A 22 -19.91 -6.54 -17.53
C LEU A 22 -20.83 -6.19 -16.35
N LEU A 23 -21.67 -5.16 -16.49
CA LEU A 23 -22.66 -4.83 -15.47
C LEU A 23 -23.74 -5.90 -15.33
N ARG A 24 -24.11 -6.55 -16.43
CA ARG A 24 -25.06 -7.67 -16.39
C ARG A 24 -24.44 -8.92 -15.78
N ASP A 25 -23.15 -9.16 -16.02
CA ASP A 25 -22.42 -10.29 -15.44
C ASP A 25 -22.20 -10.13 -13.92
N LEU A 26 -22.07 -8.89 -13.43
CA LEU A 26 -21.87 -8.58 -12.00
C LEU A 26 -23.16 -8.30 -11.21
N PHE A 27 -24.20 -7.73 -11.83
CA PHE A 27 -25.39 -7.23 -11.13
C PHE A 27 -26.72 -7.78 -11.65
N GLY A 28 -26.71 -8.65 -12.67
CA GLY A 28 -27.92 -9.22 -13.26
C GLY A 28 -28.90 -8.17 -13.81
N ASP A 29 -30.21 -8.44 -13.73
CA ASP A 29 -31.27 -7.59 -14.30
C ASP A 29 -31.41 -6.19 -13.67
N SER A 30 -30.70 -5.91 -12.57
CA SER A 30 -30.65 -4.59 -11.90
C SER A 30 -29.89 -3.52 -12.70
N ALA A 31 -29.16 -3.92 -13.76
CA ALA A 31 -28.35 -3.04 -14.59
C ALA A 31 -29.17 -2.02 -15.41
N LYS A 32 -30.47 -2.28 -15.67
CA LYS A 32 -31.31 -1.37 -16.48
C LYS A 32 -31.57 -0.03 -15.80
N GLU A 33 -31.62 0.02 -14.47
CA GLU A 33 -31.91 1.24 -13.71
C GLU A 33 -30.69 2.16 -13.55
N LEU A 34 -29.46 1.64 -13.72
CA LEU A 34 -28.22 2.42 -13.64
C LEU A 34 -27.93 3.28 -14.88
N SER A 35 -28.65 3.06 -15.98
CA SER A 35 -28.38 3.68 -17.29
C SER A 35 -28.80 5.15 -17.43
N ALA A 36 -29.58 5.69 -16.48
CA ALA A 36 -30.16 7.04 -16.56
C ALA A 36 -29.27 8.18 -16.00
N LEU A 37 -28.04 7.87 -15.57
CA LEU A 37 -27.17 8.79 -14.83
C LEU A 37 -26.14 9.52 -15.73
N GLY A 38 -26.63 10.21 -16.75
CA GLY A 38 -25.87 10.99 -17.74
C GLY A 38 -25.23 12.30 -17.23
N ALA A 39 -24.61 12.29 -16.03
CA ALA A 39 -23.80 13.39 -15.53
C ALA A 39 -22.45 12.87 -14.98
N ASP A 40 -21.42 13.67 -15.22
CA ASP A 40 -20.07 13.66 -14.65
C ASP A 40 -19.01 12.78 -15.33
N TRP A 41 -18.09 13.45 -16.02
CA TRP A 41 -16.73 12.96 -16.32
C TRP A 41 -16.03 12.31 -15.11
N ILE A 42 -16.35 12.74 -13.89
CA ILE A 42 -15.88 12.13 -12.63
C ILE A 42 -16.38 10.69 -12.52
N ARG A 43 -17.64 10.40 -12.89
CA ARG A 43 -18.16 9.01 -12.93
C ARG A 43 -17.46 8.20 -14.01
N ALA A 44 -17.21 8.77 -15.19
CA ALA A 44 -16.46 8.08 -16.24
C ALA A 44 -15.01 7.79 -15.84
N ALA A 45 -14.33 8.73 -15.19
CA ALA A 45 -12.97 8.56 -14.67
C ALA A 45 -12.90 7.50 -13.56
N ARG A 46 -13.81 7.56 -12.58
CA ARG A 46 -13.97 6.55 -11.52
C ARG A 46 -14.26 5.16 -12.09
N TYR A 47 -15.08 5.10 -13.13
CA TYR A 47 -15.42 3.85 -13.79
C TYR A 47 -14.21 3.24 -14.53
N LYS A 48 -13.40 4.08 -15.19
CA LYS A 48 -12.16 3.64 -15.84
C LYS A 48 -11.15 3.08 -14.83
N SER A 49 -10.98 3.75 -13.69
CA SER A 49 -10.15 3.29 -12.58
C SER A 49 -10.59 1.91 -12.09
N TRP A 50 -11.90 1.74 -11.87
CA TRP A 50 -12.46 0.48 -11.41
C TRP A 50 -12.31 -0.65 -12.46
N LEU A 51 -12.57 -0.38 -13.73
CA LEU A 51 -12.36 -1.35 -14.81
C LEU A 51 -10.91 -1.82 -14.91
N LYS A 52 -9.95 -0.92 -14.68
CA LYS A 52 -8.52 -1.28 -14.67
C LYS A 52 -8.21 -2.25 -13.53
N ILE A 53 -8.70 -1.95 -12.32
CA ILE A 53 -8.52 -2.79 -11.12
C ILE A 53 -9.17 -4.16 -11.33
N TYR A 54 -10.41 -4.18 -11.79
CA TYR A 54 -11.12 -5.42 -12.09
C TYR A 54 -10.42 -6.23 -13.18
N GLY A 55 -10.02 -5.58 -14.28
CA GLY A 55 -9.33 -6.24 -15.39
C GLY A 55 -8.00 -6.86 -14.96
N LEU A 56 -7.27 -6.21 -14.05
CA LEU A 56 -6.03 -6.74 -13.49
C LEU A 56 -6.30 -7.92 -12.54
N ALA A 57 -7.29 -7.82 -11.66
CA ALA A 57 -7.71 -8.93 -10.79
C ALA A 57 -8.16 -10.16 -11.60
N ALA A 58 -8.99 -9.96 -12.63
CA ALA A 58 -9.47 -11.03 -13.52
C ALA A 58 -8.32 -11.67 -14.32
N LYS A 59 -7.35 -10.86 -14.77
CA LYS A 59 -6.13 -11.36 -15.40
C LYS A 59 -5.35 -12.27 -14.44
N TRP A 60 -5.12 -11.83 -13.21
CA TRP A 60 -4.41 -12.62 -12.21
C TRP A 60 -5.16 -13.89 -11.82
N ALA A 61 -6.49 -13.84 -11.66
CA ALA A 61 -7.31 -15.03 -11.42
C ALA A 61 -7.10 -16.09 -12.50
N LYS A 62 -7.14 -15.67 -13.78
CA LYS A 62 -6.94 -16.56 -14.92
C LYS A 62 -5.53 -17.12 -15.01
N GLU A 63 -4.52 -16.29 -14.72
CA GLU A 63 -3.12 -16.73 -14.77
C GLU A 63 -2.75 -17.68 -13.63
N SER A 64 -3.43 -17.60 -12.48
CA SER A 64 -3.22 -18.44 -11.30
C SER A 64 -4.23 -19.59 -11.16
N ASP A 65 -5.09 -19.82 -12.17
CA ASP A 65 -6.15 -20.85 -12.19
C ASP A 65 -7.04 -20.85 -10.93
N LEU A 66 -7.37 -19.65 -10.44
CA LEU A 66 -8.17 -19.47 -9.23
C LEU A 66 -9.66 -19.42 -9.55
N GLU A 67 -10.44 -20.23 -8.84
CA GLU A 67 -11.89 -20.08 -8.80
C GLU A 67 -12.26 -18.79 -8.05
N THR A 68 -13.07 -17.95 -8.69
CA THR A 68 -13.50 -16.67 -8.13
C THR A 68 -15.02 -16.64 -8.00
N HIS A 69 -15.47 -16.02 -6.92
CA HIS A 69 -16.88 -15.84 -6.57
C HIS A 69 -17.12 -14.36 -6.36
N GLN A 70 -18.37 -13.91 -6.51
CA GLN A 70 -18.73 -12.55 -6.16
C GLN A 70 -18.62 -12.36 -4.63
N PRO A 71 -17.76 -11.44 -4.15
CA PRO A 71 -17.72 -11.12 -2.72
C PRO A 71 -19.05 -10.52 -2.24
N PRO A 72 -19.33 -10.51 -0.93
CA PRO A 72 -20.53 -9.88 -0.38
C PRO A 72 -20.63 -8.38 -0.73
N LEU A 73 -21.86 -7.90 -0.98
CA LEU A 73 -22.11 -6.49 -1.33
C LEU A 73 -21.59 -5.50 -0.29
N LYS A 74 -21.58 -5.87 0.99
CA LYS A 74 -21.03 -5.06 2.08
C LYS A 74 -19.51 -4.79 1.95
N PHE A 75 -18.79 -5.64 1.22
CA PHE A 75 -17.40 -5.40 0.83
C PHE A 75 -17.33 -4.68 -0.52
N LEU A 76 -18.05 -5.18 -1.52
CA LEU A 76 -17.97 -4.65 -2.89
C LEU A 76 -18.33 -3.17 -2.98
N LEU A 77 -19.38 -2.71 -2.29
CA LEU A 77 -19.82 -1.32 -2.38
C LEU A 77 -18.76 -0.33 -1.85
N PRO A 78 -18.25 -0.46 -0.60
CA PRO A 78 -17.14 0.37 -0.13
C PRO A 78 -15.88 0.20 -0.98
N PHE A 79 -15.56 -1.02 -1.42
CA PHE A 79 -14.40 -1.29 -2.26
C PHE A 79 -14.46 -0.47 -3.55
N MET A 80 -15.58 -0.55 -4.28
CA MET A 80 -15.79 0.17 -5.54
C MET A 80 -15.71 1.67 -5.34
N GLU A 81 -16.31 2.19 -4.27
CA GLU A 81 -16.30 3.62 -3.96
C GLU A 81 -14.86 4.12 -3.78
N HIS A 82 -14.08 3.48 -2.92
CA HIS A 82 -12.72 3.90 -2.60
C HIS A 82 -11.73 3.63 -3.74
N SER A 83 -11.73 2.42 -4.29
CA SER A 83 -10.75 2.03 -5.32
C SER A 83 -10.89 2.85 -6.61
N SER A 84 -12.08 3.40 -6.87
CA SER A 84 -12.32 4.26 -8.02
C SER A 84 -11.56 5.59 -8.00
N LEU A 85 -11.12 6.03 -6.82
CA LEU A 85 -10.38 7.29 -6.63
C LEU A 85 -8.88 7.14 -6.90
N ASP A 86 -8.34 5.92 -6.76
CA ASP A 86 -6.89 5.66 -6.78
C ASP A 86 -6.37 5.00 -8.07
N GLY A 87 -7.25 4.72 -9.04
CA GLY A 87 -6.92 3.86 -10.19
C GLY A 87 -5.88 4.39 -11.18
N GLU A 88 -5.36 5.61 -11.02
CA GLU A 88 -4.27 6.10 -11.86
C GLU A 88 -2.89 5.60 -11.40
N ASP A 89 -2.65 5.52 -10.08
CA ASP A 89 -1.38 5.03 -9.55
C ASP A 89 -1.26 3.51 -9.73
N LYS A 90 -0.12 3.07 -10.27
CA LYS A 90 0.12 1.65 -10.57
C LYS A 90 0.16 0.81 -9.30
N THR A 91 0.84 1.27 -8.25
CA THR A 91 1.02 0.52 -7.00
C THR A 91 -0.31 0.34 -6.29
N LEU A 92 -1.10 1.41 -6.13
CA LEU A 92 -2.43 1.30 -5.54
C LEU A 92 -3.37 0.44 -6.40
N SER A 93 -3.35 0.61 -7.73
CA SER A 93 -4.16 -0.23 -8.62
C SER A 93 -3.86 -1.72 -8.45
N GLU A 94 -2.58 -2.09 -8.35
CA GLU A 94 -2.15 -3.47 -8.10
C GLU A 94 -2.64 -3.97 -6.74
N MET A 95 -2.48 -3.17 -5.68
CA MET A 95 -2.93 -3.54 -4.33
C MET A 95 -4.45 -3.73 -4.26
N TRP A 96 -5.23 -2.81 -4.83
CA TRP A 96 -6.67 -2.93 -4.92
C TRP A 96 -7.09 -4.18 -5.71
N SER A 97 -6.37 -4.51 -6.78
CA SER A 97 -6.65 -5.70 -7.61
C SER A 97 -6.39 -6.99 -6.84
N GLY A 98 -5.30 -7.05 -6.07
CA GLY A 98 -4.99 -8.21 -5.25
C GLY A 98 -5.99 -8.36 -4.11
N LEU A 99 -6.40 -7.25 -3.47
CA LEU A 99 -7.44 -7.28 -2.45
C LEU A 99 -8.77 -7.81 -2.99
N LEU A 100 -9.17 -7.38 -4.20
CA LEU A 100 -10.37 -7.89 -4.86
C LEU A 100 -10.25 -9.38 -5.19
N LEU A 101 -9.10 -9.80 -5.74
CA LEU A 101 -8.86 -11.19 -6.09
C LEU A 101 -8.91 -12.10 -4.86
N ASN A 102 -8.23 -11.72 -3.79
CA ASN A 102 -8.23 -12.48 -2.53
C ASN A 102 -9.65 -12.53 -1.92
N ALA A 103 -10.36 -11.40 -1.85
CA ALA A 103 -11.74 -11.37 -1.38
C ALA A 103 -12.70 -12.20 -2.25
N SER A 104 -12.45 -12.30 -3.55
CA SER A 104 -13.25 -13.09 -4.50
C SER A 104 -12.93 -14.58 -4.43
N SER A 105 -11.70 -14.95 -4.08
CA SER A 105 -11.28 -16.35 -3.94
C SER A 105 -11.67 -16.91 -2.57
N PHE A 106 -11.38 -16.17 -1.51
CA PHE A 106 -11.69 -16.54 -0.13
C PHE A 106 -12.05 -15.30 0.71
N TYR A 107 -13.34 -15.08 0.89
CA TYR A 107 -13.81 -13.90 1.61
C TYR A 107 -13.68 -14.06 3.14
N GLU A 108 -13.08 -13.05 3.77
CA GLU A 108 -13.02 -12.86 5.22
C GLU A 108 -13.44 -11.44 5.62
N THR A 109 -13.97 -11.27 6.83
CA THR A 109 -14.40 -9.94 7.33
C THR A 109 -13.28 -8.91 7.40
N LYS A 110 -12.02 -9.35 7.52
CA LYS A 110 -10.84 -8.47 7.51
C LYS A 110 -10.70 -7.69 6.20
N HIS A 111 -11.18 -8.22 5.08
CA HIS A 111 -11.15 -7.53 3.79
C HIS A 111 -11.93 -6.20 3.82
N GLU A 112 -13.03 -6.12 4.59
CA GLU A 112 -13.76 -4.86 4.79
C GLU A 112 -12.92 -3.81 5.52
N THR A 113 -12.07 -4.25 6.46
CA THR A 113 -11.14 -3.37 7.19
C THR A 113 -9.99 -2.94 6.28
N TYR A 114 -9.48 -3.85 5.46
CA TYR A 114 -8.41 -3.57 4.51
C TYR A 114 -8.83 -2.57 3.44
N THR A 115 -10.08 -2.61 2.97
CA THR A 115 -10.64 -1.57 2.12
C THR A 115 -10.51 -0.18 2.76
N LYS A 116 -10.87 -0.04 4.04
CA LYS A 116 -10.79 1.25 4.75
C LYS A 116 -9.36 1.69 5.00
N LEU A 117 -8.44 0.76 5.26
CA LEU A 117 -7.03 1.09 5.47
C LEU A 117 -6.39 1.52 4.15
N LEU A 118 -6.63 0.77 3.07
CA LEU A 118 -6.05 1.08 1.77
C LEU A 118 -6.55 2.43 1.22
N SER A 119 -7.81 2.81 1.49
CA SER A 119 -8.35 4.12 1.11
C SER A 119 -7.75 5.30 1.88
N GLN A 120 -6.98 5.05 2.93
CA GLN A 120 -6.29 6.07 3.73
C GLN A 120 -4.80 6.16 3.40
N ILE A 121 -4.30 5.36 2.46
CA ILE A 121 -2.87 5.28 2.14
C ILE A 121 -2.63 6.01 0.81
N SER A 122 -1.64 6.90 0.79
CA SER A 122 -1.18 7.56 -0.42
C SER A 122 -0.29 6.66 -1.29
N PRO A 123 -0.08 7.00 -2.57
CA PRO A 123 0.83 6.25 -3.43
C PRO A 123 2.26 6.04 -2.89
N ASP A 124 2.85 7.05 -2.23
CA ASP A 124 4.19 6.96 -1.66
C ASP A 124 4.24 6.03 -0.46
N GLU A 125 3.20 6.06 0.37
CA GLU A 125 3.05 5.16 1.52
C GLU A 125 2.83 3.71 1.06
N ALA A 126 2.04 3.49 0.01
CA ALA A 126 1.86 2.17 -0.60
C ALA A 126 3.19 1.60 -1.11
N ARG A 127 4.00 2.42 -1.80
CA ARG A 127 5.35 2.04 -2.23
C ARG A 127 6.26 1.75 -1.04
N PHE A 128 6.20 2.55 0.02
CA PHE A 128 6.97 2.35 1.24
C PHE A 128 6.61 1.01 1.92
N LEU A 129 5.33 0.70 2.08
CA LEU A 129 4.87 -0.56 2.64
C LEU A 129 5.30 -1.77 1.79
N LYS A 130 5.20 -1.70 0.46
CA LYS A 130 5.68 -2.79 -0.41
C LYS A 130 7.19 -3.00 -0.29
N ARG A 131 7.98 -1.93 -0.16
CA ARG A 131 9.42 -2.04 0.08
C ARG A 131 9.72 -2.77 1.39
N LEU A 132 9.03 -2.41 2.47
CA LEU A 132 9.16 -3.13 3.74
C LEU A 132 8.76 -4.60 3.56
N PHE A 133 7.60 -4.87 2.98
CA PHE A 133 7.08 -6.24 2.80
C PHE A 133 8.05 -7.14 2.03
N ASN A 134 8.57 -6.68 0.90
CA ASN A 134 9.50 -7.46 0.06
C ASN A 134 10.82 -7.81 0.75
N SER A 135 11.18 -7.08 1.81
CA SER A 135 12.37 -7.33 2.62
C SER A 135 12.07 -8.06 3.94
N THR A 136 10.80 -8.31 4.24
CA THR A 136 10.34 -8.88 5.50
C THR A 136 10.00 -10.36 5.32
N SER A 137 10.58 -11.23 6.15
CA SER A 137 10.11 -12.62 6.24
C SER A 137 8.89 -12.71 7.17
N SER A 138 7.93 -13.58 6.88
CA SER A 138 6.75 -13.81 7.75
C SER A 138 7.15 -14.12 9.20
N ASN A 139 8.20 -14.94 9.36
CA ASN A 139 8.76 -15.28 10.67
C ASN A 139 9.23 -14.04 11.44
N ALA A 140 9.79 -13.02 10.77
CA ALA A 140 10.22 -11.80 11.43
C ALA A 140 9.04 -10.96 11.96
N VAL A 141 7.89 -10.97 11.30
CA VAL A 141 6.71 -10.20 11.77
C VAL A 141 6.06 -10.85 12.99
N TYR A 142 5.99 -12.17 13.00
CA TYR A 142 5.25 -12.95 14.00
C TYR A 142 6.11 -13.46 15.15
N ASN A 143 7.43 -13.21 15.14
CA ASN A 143 8.29 -13.61 16.25
C ASN A 143 8.03 -12.75 17.49
N TYR A 144 7.64 -13.40 18.60
CA TYR A 144 7.45 -12.75 19.91
C TYR A 144 8.69 -11.99 20.38
N ASN A 145 9.89 -12.47 20.05
CA ASN A 145 11.13 -11.77 20.42
C ASN A 145 11.21 -10.41 19.74
N ASN A 146 10.83 -10.29 18.47
CA ASN A 146 10.77 -9.01 17.75
C ASN A 146 9.67 -8.10 18.30
N PHE A 147 8.59 -8.67 18.84
CA PHE A 147 7.60 -7.91 19.59
C PHE A 147 8.23 -7.31 20.85
N SER A 148 9.04 -8.07 21.60
CA SER A 148 9.65 -7.63 22.86
C SER A 148 10.91 -6.75 22.70
N GLU A 149 11.73 -6.97 21.66
CA GLU A 149 12.97 -6.24 21.40
C GLU A 149 12.72 -4.79 20.97
N PHE A 150 11.56 -4.53 20.37
CA PHE A 150 11.12 -3.18 20.09
C PHE A 150 10.76 -2.38 21.35
N PHE A 151 10.46 -3.07 22.46
CA PHE A 151 10.15 -2.46 23.76
C PHE A 151 11.30 -2.61 24.78
N SER A 152 12.38 -3.33 24.45
CA SER A 152 13.50 -3.54 25.36
C SER A 152 14.68 -2.64 24.99
N ASP A 153 15.15 -1.83 25.95
CA ASP A 153 16.38 -1.02 25.92
C ASP A 153 17.66 -1.90 25.92
N ARG A 154 17.78 -2.88 25.01
CA ARG A 154 19.00 -3.69 24.94
C ARG A 154 20.09 -3.00 24.12
N HIS A 155 21.19 -2.73 24.82
CA HIS A 155 22.53 -2.49 24.30
C HIS A 155 23.10 -3.76 23.64
N GLU A 156 22.55 -4.24 22.53
CA GLU A 156 23.23 -5.24 21.70
C GLU A 156 23.99 -4.55 20.54
N ASP A 157 25.16 -5.10 20.24
CA ASP A 157 26.25 -4.48 19.48
C ASP A 157 25.89 -4.21 18.03
N PHE A 158 25.78 -2.93 17.69
CA PHE A 158 25.44 -2.41 16.35
C PHE A 158 26.56 -2.66 15.32
N GLU A 159 27.74 -3.09 15.77
CA GLU A 159 28.92 -3.27 14.91
C GLU A 159 28.74 -4.38 13.86
N THR A 160 27.90 -5.39 14.11
CA THR A 160 27.66 -6.47 13.12
C THR A 160 26.67 -6.12 12.02
N SER A 161 25.90 -5.04 12.16
CA SER A 161 24.88 -4.64 11.17
C SER A 161 25.18 -3.32 10.46
N VAL A 162 26.23 -2.60 10.87
CA VAL A 162 26.65 -1.35 10.23
C VAL A 162 28.00 -1.55 9.56
N HIS A 163 27.95 -2.06 8.33
CA HIS A 163 29.07 -1.93 7.42
C HIS A 163 29.13 -0.49 6.89
N ASN A 164 30.13 0.27 7.38
CA ASN A 164 30.72 1.46 6.76
C ASN A 164 29.76 2.40 5.99
N PHE A 165 29.03 3.26 6.71
CA PHE A 165 28.31 4.37 6.09
C PHE A 165 29.08 5.67 6.21
N ASN A 166 29.66 6.06 5.08
CA ASN A 166 30.18 7.40 4.85
C ASN A 166 29.52 7.87 3.56
N ILE A 167 28.63 8.89 3.59
CA ILE A 167 28.40 9.92 2.53
C ILE A 167 27.08 10.71 2.74
N PRO A 168 27.01 11.99 2.30
CA PRO A 168 25.96 12.99 2.59
C PRO A 168 24.63 12.88 1.81
N HIS A 169 24.27 11.71 1.26
CA HIS A 169 23.02 11.56 0.51
C HIS A 169 22.34 10.23 0.82
N LEU A 170 21.07 10.32 1.28
CA LEU A 170 20.11 9.27 1.60
C LEU A 170 20.40 7.93 0.90
N GLY A 171 21.00 6.98 1.62
CA GLY A 171 20.97 5.56 1.29
C GLY A 171 19.96 4.86 2.20
N ASN A 172 18.78 4.51 1.69
CA ASN A 172 17.79 3.74 2.43
C ASN A 172 18.11 2.25 2.28
N GLU A 173 18.89 1.67 3.20
CA GLU A 173 19.01 0.21 3.26
C GLU A 173 17.81 -0.40 4.00
N VAL A 174 17.31 -1.51 3.46
CA VAL A 174 16.24 -2.30 4.06
C VAL A 174 16.82 -3.65 4.41
N ASN A 175 16.97 -3.93 5.70
CA ASN A 175 17.51 -5.20 6.19
C ASN A 175 16.46 -5.86 7.08
N ASP A 176 16.13 -7.13 6.82
CA ASP A 176 15.14 -7.92 7.54
C ASP A 176 13.78 -7.22 7.78
N GLY A 177 13.30 -6.44 6.82
CA GLY A 177 12.00 -5.75 6.95
C GLY A 177 12.05 -4.44 7.72
N ILE A 178 13.24 -3.95 8.03
CA ILE A 178 13.46 -2.72 8.79
C ILE A 178 14.09 -1.68 7.86
N VAL A 179 13.46 -0.52 7.74
CA VAL A 179 14.08 0.68 7.16
C VAL A 179 14.61 1.53 8.30
N THR A 180 15.91 1.80 8.31
CA THR A 180 16.54 2.66 9.32
C THR A 180 17.15 3.89 8.67
N PHE A 181 16.83 5.06 9.23
CA PHE A 181 17.44 6.33 8.86
C PHE A 181 18.35 6.79 9.97
N VAL A 182 19.61 7.05 9.64
CA VAL A 182 20.63 7.50 10.59
C VAL A 182 20.95 8.96 10.32
N PHE A 183 20.86 9.77 11.37
CA PHE A 183 21.14 11.20 11.37
C PHE A 183 22.38 11.45 12.19
N HIS A 184 23.39 12.06 11.57
CA HIS A 184 24.63 12.47 12.21
C HIS A 184 24.67 13.99 12.31
N GLY A 185 25.07 14.52 13.45
CA GLY A 185 25.40 15.94 13.53
C GLY A 185 25.50 16.49 14.94
N ASN A 186 26.50 17.34 15.13
CA ASN A 186 26.74 18.10 16.38
C ASN A 186 25.61 19.11 16.70
N SER A 187 24.66 19.29 15.77
CA SER A 187 23.57 20.27 15.84
C SER A 187 22.24 19.68 16.32
N ILE A 188 22.10 18.35 16.44
CA ILE A 188 20.91 17.73 17.03
C ILE A 188 21.17 17.62 18.54
N ALA A 189 20.90 18.72 19.25
CA ALA A 189 21.19 18.81 20.69
C ALA A 189 20.39 17.80 21.55
N SER A 190 19.30 17.25 21.02
CA SER A 190 18.43 16.27 21.70
C SER A 190 17.40 15.68 20.72
N ILE A 191 16.92 14.46 21.00
CA ILE A 191 15.74 13.82 20.35
C ILE A 191 14.54 14.77 20.35
N ASN A 192 14.40 15.61 21.39
CA ASN A 192 13.29 16.54 21.56
C ASN A 192 13.24 17.65 20.49
N ASN A 193 14.33 17.87 19.76
CA ASN A 193 14.41 18.89 18.71
C ASN A 193 14.31 18.31 17.29
N PHE A 194 14.21 16.98 17.16
CA PHE A 194 14.12 16.34 15.85
C PHE A 194 12.65 16.21 15.43
N VAL A 195 12.23 17.04 14.49
CA VAL A 195 10.86 17.06 14.00
C VAL A 195 10.76 16.22 12.73
N LEU A 196 10.19 15.02 12.85
CA LEU A 196 9.99 14.08 11.74
C LEU A 196 9.10 14.64 10.61
N THR A 197 8.38 15.72 10.83
CA THR A 197 7.54 16.35 9.79
C THR A 197 8.33 17.13 8.76
N ASP A 198 9.62 17.41 9.01
CA ASP A 198 10.42 18.25 8.10
C ASP A 198 10.90 17.52 6.85
N TRP A 199 10.61 16.22 6.73
CA TRP A 199 11.03 15.37 5.62
C TRP A 199 9.97 14.30 5.29
N LEU A 200 9.89 13.93 4.02
CA LEU A 200 8.79 13.15 3.44
C LEU A 200 8.66 11.76 4.07
N GLU A 201 9.76 11.02 4.19
CA GLU A 201 9.75 9.66 4.73
C GLU A 201 9.35 9.64 6.20
N GLY A 202 9.71 10.66 6.99
CA GLY A 202 9.25 10.82 8.36
C GLY A 202 7.73 10.97 8.46
N GLN A 203 7.14 11.78 7.58
CA GLN A 203 5.68 11.94 7.51
C GLN A 203 4.98 10.63 7.14
N ILE A 204 5.50 9.93 6.13
CA ILE A 204 5.02 8.60 5.69
C ILE A 204 5.05 7.60 6.85
N MET A 205 6.18 7.50 7.56
CA MET A 205 6.34 6.56 8.68
C MET A 205 5.41 6.90 9.85
N LEU A 206 5.21 8.19 10.15
CA LEU A 206 4.30 8.62 11.21
C LEU A 206 2.84 8.32 10.87
N HIS A 207 2.41 8.61 9.65
CA HIS A 207 1.03 8.34 9.23
C HIS A 207 0.75 6.84 9.15
N LEU A 208 1.64 6.05 8.54
CA LEU A 208 1.50 4.60 8.53
C LEU A 208 1.49 3.99 9.94
N SER A 209 2.22 4.58 10.89
CA SER A 209 2.20 4.16 12.28
C SER A 209 0.89 4.52 12.98
N SER A 210 0.26 5.66 12.65
CA SER A 210 -1.04 6.02 13.21
C SER A 210 -2.17 5.14 12.68
N LEU A 211 -2.03 4.61 11.46
CA LEU A 211 -2.89 3.55 10.91
C LEU A 211 -2.59 2.15 11.48
N GLY A 212 -1.53 2.01 12.28
CA GLY A 212 -1.10 0.75 12.87
C GLY A 212 -0.45 -0.22 11.87
N LEU A 213 -0.05 0.25 10.68
CA LEU A 213 0.54 -0.57 9.61
C LEU A 213 2.04 -0.77 9.77
N VAL A 214 2.72 0.18 10.41
CA VAL A 214 4.13 0.07 10.77
C VAL A 214 4.35 0.36 12.25
N ARG A 215 5.50 -0.06 12.76
CA ARG A 215 6.01 0.30 14.08
C ARG A 215 7.29 1.09 13.91
N ASN A 216 7.43 2.16 14.68
CA ASN A 216 8.58 3.05 14.61
C ASN A 216 9.38 2.99 15.93
N LYS A 217 10.71 2.93 15.83
CA LYS A 217 11.65 2.98 16.95
C LYS A 217 12.61 4.13 16.75
N THR A 218 12.91 4.84 17.83
CA THR A 218 13.99 5.83 17.88
C THR A 218 15.09 5.33 18.80
N GLU A 219 16.34 5.42 18.35
CA GLU A 219 17.52 5.18 19.18
C GLU A 219 18.48 6.38 19.06
N SER A 220 19.21 6.67 20.14
CA SER A 220 20.33 7.63 20.11
C SER A 220 21.57 6.96 20.66
N ARG A 221 22.71 7.12 20.01
CA ARG A 221 24.00 6.59 20.47
C ARG A 221 25.10 7.64 20.33
N LEU A 222 26.11 7.56 21.19
CA LEU A 222 27.35 8.30 21.06
C LEU A 222 28.35 7.42 20.30
N VAL A 223 28.83 7.90 19.15
CA VAL A 223 29.83 7.22 18.31
C VAL A 223 30.99 8.19 18.15
N ASP A 224 32.19 7.81 18.62
CA ASP A 224 33.41 8.63 18.56
C ASP A 224 33.27 10.07 19.12
N GLY A 225 32.37 10.26 20.09
CA GLY A 225 32.10 11.57 20.72
C GLY A 225 30.96 12.36 20.07
N ASP A 226 30.46 11.92 18.92
CA ASP A 226 29.34 12.55 18.22
C ASP A 226 28.04 11.78 18.50
N THR A 227 26.94 12.52 18.70
CA THR A 227 25.62 11.89 18.89
C THR A 227 25.01 11.55 17.53
N SER A 228 24.66 10.28 17.35
CA SER A 228 23.93 9.76 16.20
C SER A 228 22.52 9.36 16.62
N PHE A 229 21.55 9.67 15.78
CA PHE A 229 20.14 9.31 15.99
C PHE A 229 19.70 8.35 14.89
N ALA A 230 19.06 7.26 15.27
CA ALA A 230 18.46 6.31 14.34
C ALA A 230 16.94 6.33 14.48
N PHE A 231 16.25 6.41 13.36
CA PHE A 231 14.80 6.24 13.29
C PHE A 231 14.49 5.06 12.37
N SER A 232 13.93 4.01 12.95
CA SER A 232 13.66 2.75 12.27
C SER A 232 12.17 2.50 12.15
N SER A 233 11.71 1.98 11.02
CA SER A 233 10.34 1.52 10.83
C SER A 233 10.31 0.09 10.28
N MET A 234 9.35 -0.69 10.77
CA MET A 234 9.12 -2.07 10.34
C MET A 234 7.63 -2.35 10.22
N LEU A 235 7.25 -3.35 9.43
CA LEU A 235 5.85 -3.76 9.32
C LEU A 235 5.30 -4.25 10.66
N SER A 236 4.08 -3.81 10.97
CA SER A 236 3.29 -4.46 12.00
C SER A 236 2.65 -5.75 11.44
N PRO A 237 2.12 -6.65 12.29
CA PRO A 237 1.30 -7.76 11.83
C PRO A 237 0.12 -7.33 10.94
N LEU A 238 -0.54 -6.22 11.29
CA LEU A 238 -1.64 -5.66 10.49
C LEU A 238 -1.15 -5.17 9.13
N GLY A 239 -0.01 -4.48 9.09
CA GLY A 239 0.59 -4.02 7.84
C GLY A 239 1.00 -5.18 6.96
N TYR A 240 1.62 -6.21 7.54
CA TYR A 240 2.01 -7.42 6.81
C TYR A 240 0.79 -8.13 6.22
N ASP A 241 -0.26 -8.36 7.02
CA ASP A 241 -1.48 -9.03 6.54
C ASP A 241 -2.23 -8.22 5.49
N LEU A 242 -2.25 -6.88 5.61
CA LEU A 242 -2.82 -6.00 4.60
C LEU A 242 -2.07 -6.17 3.26
N ILE A 243 -0.74 -6.06 3.26
CA ILE A 243 0.04 -6.18 2.02
C ILE A 243 -0.08 -7.60 1.46
N ASN A 244 0.02 -8.63 2.30
CA ASN A 244 -0.16 -10.02 1.87
C ASN A 244 -1.53 -10.26 1.22
N SER A 245 -2.60 -9.64 1.73
CA SER A 245 -3.95 -9.73 1.14
C SER A 245 -4.11 -8.91 -0.15
N CYS A 246 -3.16 -8.03 -0.44
CA CYS A 246 -3.08 -7.22 -1.66
C CYS A 246 -2.10 -7.81 -2.70
N GLU A 247 -1.31 -8.82 -2.33
CA GLU A 247 -0.38 -9.47 -3.26
C GLU A 247 -1.11 -10.47 -4.16
N ARG A 248 -0.50 -10.70 -5.32
CA ARG A 248 -0.95 -11.72 -6.26
C ARG A 248 -0.67 -13.11 -5.64
N PRO A 249 -1.66 -14.02 -5.62
CA PRO A 249 -1.43 -15.40 -5.21
C PRO A 249 -0.45 -16.08 -6.18
N GLU A 250 0.56 -16.74 -5.62
CA GLU A 250 1.52 -17.59 -6.36
C GLU A 250 0.88 -18.89 -6.85
#